data_AF-A0A1Q2LEX0-F1
#
_entry.id   AF-A0A1Q2LEX0-F1
#
_cell.length_a   1.000
_cell.length_b   1.000
_cell.length_c   1.000
_cell.angle_alpha   90.00
_cell.angle_beta   90.00
_cell.angle_gamma   90.00
#
_symmetry.space_group_name_H-M   'P 1'
#
loop_
_entity.id
_entity.type
_entity.pdbx_description
1 polymer ?
#
loop_
_entity_poly.entity_id
_entity_poly.type
_entity_poly.pdbx_seq_one_letter_code
_entity_poly.pdbx_strand_id
1 'polypeptide(L)'
;MLRHKRVVGVICGLALSIESMQASGFRLTEQSLNGTALNSAFIAGAYGADSTYYNPANMSLGRDSDKWEFEANGTLIYIPSFSFDTENRDMGINVEASGLSGLVANGHFCEKDGHSNKVNNKAEPGVPCGAARVGGYATTTLQPVPKFFLKSRAYELPLGMKTNFGFSFTTPSGLAMQWDGVGGGFLKDVSIAMMEFNPVVSIAYDNIFAFGAGVRAIYAFGDFSNTLFVPKSMDKSKCISAFWRSK
;
A
#
# COMPACT_ATOMS: atom_id res chain seq x y z
N MET A 1 6.02 51.98 37.72
CA MET A 1 5.07 51.01 37.15
C MET A 1 5.23 50.95 35.63
N LEU A 2 6.05 50.02 35.12
CA LEU A 2 6.19 49.79 33.67
C LEU A 2 6.41 48.29 33.37
N ARG A 3 5.44 47.73 32.64
CA ARG A 3 5.64 46.88 31.44
C ARG A 3 6.09 45.40 31.61
N HIS A 4 5.17 44.54 32.05
CA HIS A 4 5.22 43.06 31.88
C HIS A 4 4.23 42.55 30.80
N LYS A 5 4.41 42.89 29.51
CA LYS A 5 3.50 42.41 28.44
C LYS A 5 4.18 41.90 27.15
N ARG A 6 5.45 41.52 27.18
CA ARG A 6 6.15 41.08 25.94
C ARG A 6 6.83 39.71 25.98
N VAL A 7 6.83 39.00 27.10
CA VAL A 7 7.58 37.73 27.22
C VAL A 7 6.73 36.50 26.88
N VAL A 8 5.40 36.59 26.90
CA VAL A 8 4.52 35.44 26.59
C VAL A 8 4.38 35.18 25.08
N GLY A 9 4.73 36.15 24.22
CA GLY A 9 4.56 36.04 22.76
C GLY A 9 5.69 35.28 22.02
N VAL A 10 6.77 34.89 22.69
CA VAL A 10 7.96 34.31 22.02
C VAL A 10 8.03 32.78 22.13
N ILE A 11 7.31 32.17 23.07
CA ILE A 11 7.34 30.71 23.26
C ILE A 11 6.52 29.96 22.19
N CYS A 12 5.58 30.63 21.52
CA CYS A 12 4.80 30.02 20.43
C CYS A 12 5.55 29.94 19.09
N GLY A 13 6.73 30.57 18.97
CA GLY A 13 7.46 30.70 17.71
C GLY A 13 8.52 29.62 17.44
N LEU A 14 8.69 28.64 18.33
CA LEU A 14 9.80 27.68 18.27
C LEU A 14 9.37 26.20 18.34
N ALA A 15 8.14 25.91 17.95
CA ALA A 15 7.75 24.57 17.50
C ALA A 15 7.75 24.55 15.97
N LEU A 16 8.92 24.79 15.37
CA LEU A 16 9.20 24.34 14.01
C LEU A 16 9.16 22.81 14.06
N SER A 17 7.97 22.26 13.84
CA SER A 17 7.73 20.85 13.72
C SER A 17 8.70 20.27 12.72
N ILE A 18 9.46 19.27 13.16
CA ILE A 18 10.14 18.34 12.28
C ILE A 18 9.02 17.62 11.54
N GLU A 19 8.62 18.14 10.37
CA GLU A 19 7.69 17.46 9.49
C GLU A 19 8.42 16.23 8.94
N SER A 20 8.26 15.10 9.62
CA SER A 20 8.58 13.82 9.02
C SER A 20 7.66 13.66 7.82
N MET A 21 8.19 13.88 6.62
CA MET A 21 7.48 13.70 5.36
C MET A 21 7.14 12.21 5.21
N GLN A 22 5.96 11.82 5.69
CA GLN A 22 5.47 10.45 5.55
C GLN A 22 4.83 10.34 4.16
N ALA A 23 5.51 9.63 3.26
CA ALA A 23 4.91 9.26 1.98
C ALA A 23 3.71 8.33 2.25
N SER A 24 2.56 8.66 1.65
CA SER A 24 1.30 7.92 1.84
C SER A 24 1.35 6.49 1.28
N GLY A 25 2.33 6.17 0.42
CA GLY A 25 2.48 4.83 -0.16
C GLY A 25 1.18 4.37 -0.83
N PHE A 26 0.61 3.27 -0.33
CA PHE A 26 -0.64 2.69 -0.82
C PHE A 26 -1.90 3.17 -0.07
N ARG A 27 -1.75 4.09 0.88
CA ARG A 27 -2.85 4.61 1.68
C ARG A 27 -3.72 5.57 0.87
N LEU A 28 -5.02 5.36 0.98
CA LEU A 28 -6.08 6.20 0.45
C LEU A 28 -6.60 7.09 1.59
N THR A 29 -6.35 8.39 1.49
CA THR A 29 -6.61 9.36 2.57
C THR A 29 -8.08 9.79 2.66
N GLU A 30 -8.76 9.92 1.52
CA GLU A 30 -10.13 10.37 1.45
C GLU A 30 -11.08 9.19 1.58
N GLN A 31 -11.83 9.11 2.67
CA GLN A 31 -12.79 8.03 2.90
C GLN A 31 -14.24 8.48 2.76
N SER A 32 -14.56 9.76 2.91
CA SER A 32 -15.91 10.30 2.62
C SER A 32 -15.91 11.33 1.49
N LEU A 33 -17.09 11.68 0.97
CA LEU A 33 -17.23 12.73 -0.04
C LEU A 33 -16.79 14.09 0.50
N ASN A 34 -17.15 14.39 1.75
CA ASN A 34 -16.71 15.61 2.43
C ASN A 34 -15.18 15.62 2.61
N GLY A 35 -14.61 14.46 2.97
CA GLY A 35 -13.17 14.27 3.03
C GLY A 35 -12.49 14.54 1.69
N THR A 36 -13.05 14.07 0.57
CA THR A 36 -12.55 14.36 -0.77
C THR A 36 -12.69 15.83 -1.14
N ALA A 37 -13.86 16.43 -0.90
CA ALA A 37 -14.15 17.82 -1.24
C ALA A 37 -13.26 18.82 -0.49
N LEU A 38 -12.83 18.46 0.72
CA LEU A 38 -11.99 19.31 1.58
C LEU A 38 -10.53 18.85 1.63
N ASN A 39 -10.10 17.96 0.73
CA ASN A 39 -8.73 17.44 0.67
C ASN A 39 -8.23 16.96 2.06
N SER A 40 -9.02 16.10 2.70
CA SER A 40 -8.76 15.55 4.04
C SER A 40 -8.71 16.57 5.20
N ALA A 41 -8.95 17.87 4.97
CA ALA A 41 -9.08 18.89 6.01
C ALA A 41 -10.47 18.87 6.69
N PHE A 42 -10.92 17.70 7.12
CA PHE A 42 -12.31 17.47 7.55
C PHE A 42 -12.47 16.84 8.93
N ILE A 43 -11.40 16.33 9.56
CA ILE A 43 -11.46 15.52 10.80
C ILE A 43 -12.26 16.19 11.93
N ALA A 44 -11.99 17.46 12.24
CA ALA A 44 -12.70 18.20 13.29
C ALA A 44 -14.12 18.66 12.88
N GLY A 45 -14.37 18.78 11.57
CA GLY A 45 -15.65 19.20 10.99
C GLY A 45 -16.59 18.04 10.65
N ALA A 46 -16.21 16.81 10.94
CA ALA A 46 -17.01 15.63 10.65
C ALA A 46 -18.16 15.51 11.65
N TYR A 47 -19.38 15.90 11.23
CA TYR A 47 -20.62 15.76 12.02
C TYR A 47 -21.64 14.82 11.35
N GLY A 48 -21.38 14.42 10.10
CA GLY A 48 -22.24 13.54 9.31
C GLY A 48 -22.10 12.06 9.68
N ALA A 49 -22.60 11.16 8.83
CA ALA A 49 -22.37 9.72 8.96
C ALA A 49 -20.87 9.38 8.96
N ASP A 50 -20.07 10.12 8.20
CA ASP A 50 -18.61 9.97 8.10
C ASP A 50 -17.82 10.32 9.38
N SER A 51 -18.45 10.98 10.35
CA SER A 51 -17.87 11.16 11.70
C SER A 51 -17.54 9.83 12.38
N THR A 52 -18.27 8.76 12.04
CA THR A 52 -18.03 7.38 12.53
C THR A 52 -16.63 6.85 12.24
N TYR A 53 -15.93 7.40 11.25
CA TYR A 53 -14.55 7.06 10.89
C TYR A 53 -13.56 8.16 11.29
N TYR A 54 -13.86 9.42 10.96
CA TYR A 54 -12.93 10.52 11.16
C TYR A 54 -12.81 10.96 12.62
N ASN A 55 -13.94 11.10 13.31
CA ASN A 55 -13.99 11.52 14.71
C ASN A 55 -15.30 11.07 15.37
N PRO A 56 -15.34 9.85 15.95
CA PRO A 56 -16.56 9.30 16.52
C PRO A 56 -17.18 10.18 17.60
N ALA A 57 -16.38 10.98 18.33
CA ALA A 57 -16.89 11.89 19.37
C ALA A 57 -17.87 12.93 18.82
N ASN A 58 -17.73 13.31 17.55
CA ASN A 58 -18.62 14.28 16.92
C ASN A 58 -20.01 13.72 16.57
N MET A 59 -20.22 12.40 16.61
CA MET A 59 -21.55 11.82 16.34
C MET A 59 -22.62 12.35 17.31
N SER A 60 -22.25 12.50 18.59
CA SER A 60 -23.13 13.01 19.64
C SER A 60 -22.93 14.50 19.94
N LEU A 61 -21.88 15.11 19.39
CA LEU A 61 -21.57 16.54 19.57
C LEU A 61 -22.10 17.31 18.36
N GLY A 62 -23.36 17.77 18.39
CA GLY A 62 -23.87 18.58 17.29
C GLY A 62 -25.40 18.63 17.20
N ARG A 63 -25.87 19.57 16.37
CA ARG A 63 -27.30 19.81 16.13
C ARG A 63 -28.00 18.64 15.45
N ASP A 64 -27.28 17.86 14.66
CA ASP A 64 -27.81 16.73 13.89
C ASP A 64 -27.55 15.37 14.57
N SER A 65 -27.19 15.38 15.85
CA SER A 65 -27.01 14.15 16.65
C SER A 65 -28.29 13.33 16.76
N ASP A 66 -29.46 13.96 16.70
CA ASP A 66 -30.77 13.32 16.89
C ASP A 66 -31.32 12.62 15.62
N LYS A 67 -30.52 12.52 14.55
CA LYS A 67 -30.94 11.93 13.25
C LYS A 67 -30.19 10.63 12.93
N TRP A 68 -30.88 9.73 12.24
CA TRP A 68 -30.23 8.63 11.53
C TRP A 68 -29.63 9.15 10.23
N GLU A 69 -28.38 8.79 9.97
CA GLU A 69 -27.69 9.16 8.73
C GLU A 69 -26.95 7.96 8.15
N PHE A 70 -27.03 7.83 6.84
CA PHE A 70 -26.33 6.81 6.08
C PHE A 70 -25.66 7.47 4.88
N GLU A 71 -24.39 7.17 4.67
CA GLU A 71 -23.61 7.61 3.52
C GLU A 71 -23.02 6.38 2.82
N ALA A 72 -23.31 6.25 1.52
CA ALA A 72 -22.69 5.26 0.65
C ALA A 72 -21.92 5.99 -0.44
N ASN A 73 -20.64 5.67 -0.58
CA ASN A 73 -19.73 6.37 -1.46
C ASN A 73 -18.69 5.40 -2.02
N GLY A 74 -18.01 5.82 -3.09
CA GLY A 74 -17.02 4.99 -3.75
C GLY A 74 -16.04 5.83 -4.56
N THR A 75 -14.79 5.39 -4.61
CA THR A 75 -13.77 5.98 -5.47
C THR A 75 -13.40 4.98 -6.55
N LEU A 76 -13.40 5.40 -7.81
CA LEU A 76 -12.82 4.62 -8.90
C LEU A 76 -11.44 5.18 -9.22
N ILE A 77 -10.41 4.39 -8.96
CA ILE A 77 -9.04 4.74 -9.35
C ILE A 77 -8.80 4.17 -10.74
N TYR A 78 -8.42 5.05 -11.67
CA TYR A 78 -8.06 4.72 -13.05
C TYR A 78 -6.58 5.02 -13.26
N ILE A 79 -5.80 3.97 -13.53
CA ILE A 79 -4.38 4.09 -13.86
C ILE A 79 -4.23 3.71 -15.35
N PRO A 80 -3.88 4.66 -16.24
CA PRO A 80 -3.69 4.36 -17.64
C PRO A 80 -2.45 3.50 -17.84
N SER A 81 -2.43 2.70 -18.91
CA SER A 81 -1.23 1.98 -19.31
C SER A 81 -0.09 2.93 -19.65
N PHE A 82 1.14 2.57 -19.27
CA PHE A 82 2.35 3.29 -19.64
C PHE A 82 3.51 2.30 -19.84
N SER A 83 4.44 2.66 -20.72
CA SER A 83 5.66 1.91 -20.96
C SER A 83 6.84 2.50 -20.19
N PHE A 84 7.84 1.68 -19.92
CA PHE A 84 9.08 2.06 -19.26
C PHE A 84 10.22 1.14 -19.71
N ASP A 85 11.45 1.59 -19.52
CA ASP A 85 12.65 0.77 -19.71
C ASP A 85 13.34 0.55 -18.36
N THR A 86 13.90 -0.64 -18.18
CA THR A 86 14.71 -0.97 -17.01
C THR A 86 15.97 -1.72 -17.40
N GLU A 87 16.96 -1.74 -16.51
CA GLU A 87 18.14 -2.58 -16.69
C GLU A 87 17.71 -4.05 -16.63
N ASN A 88 18.22 -4.84 -17.58
CA ASN A 88 17.93 -6.26 -17.66
C ASN A 88 18.52 -6.97 -16.46
N ARG A 89 17.72 -7.86 -15.86
CA ARG A 89 18.05 -8.60 -14.64
C ARG A 89 18.26 -10.09 -14.89
N ASP A 90 18.04 -10.56 -16.11
CA ASP A 90 18.41 -11.92 -16.47
C ASP A 90 19.93 -11.98 -16.64
N MET A 91 20.63 -12.54 -15.66
CA MET A 91 22.08 -12.72 -15.67
C MET A 91 22.51 -14.12 -16.14
N GLY A 92 21.55 -14.94 -16.58
CA GLY A 92 21.79 -16.32 -16.97
C GLY A 92 22.40 -17.19 -15.87
N ILE A 93 22.98 -18.30 -16.31
CA ILE A 93 23.73 -19.23 -15.45
C ILE A 93 25.20 -19.16 -15.86
N ASN A 94 26.06 -18.91 -14.87
CA ASN A 94 27.51 -18.87 -15.06
C ASN A 94 28.13 -20.12 -14.45
N VAL A 95 28.80 -20.93 -15.27
CA VAL A 95 29.43 -22.19 -14.86
C VAL A 95 30.94 -22.03 -14.91
N GLU A 96 31.57 -22.23 -13.75
CA GLU A 96 33.02 -22.26 -13.60
C GLU A 96 33.47 -23.60 -12.99
N ALA A 97 34.34 -24.30 -13.71
CA ALA A 97 34.91 -25.58 -13.37
C ALA A 97 36.44 -25.56 -13.59
N SER A 98 37.15 -26.34 -12.79
CA SER A 98 38.61 -26.45 -12.78
C SER A 98 39.07 -27.82 -13.30
N GLY A 99 40.27 -27.89 -13.86
CA GLY A 99 40.82 -29.14 -14.41
C GLY A 99 40.22 -29.52 -15.76
N LEU A 100 40.25 -30.81 -16.13
CA LEU A 100 39.80 -31.29 -17.44
C LEU A 100 38.32 -30.95 -17.73
N SER A 101 37.46 -30.92 -16.70
CA SER A 101 36.05 -30.53 -16.82
C SER A 101 35.86 -29.07 -17.24
N GLY A 102 36.80 -28.18 -16.93
CA GLY A 102 36.76 -26.77 -17.32
C GLY A 102 36.90 -26.56 -18.83
N LEU A 103 37.47 -27.52 -19.57
CA LEU A 103 37.62 -27.43 -21.03
C LEU A 103 36.27 -27.50 -21.77
N VAL A 104 35.24 -28.07 -21.16
CA VAL A 104 33.93 -28.30 -21.78
C VAL A 104 32.78 -27.61 -21.03
N ALA A 105 32.86 -27.53 -19.69
CA ALA A 105 31.77 -27.03 -18.87
C ALA A 105 31.76 -25.51 -18.68
N ASN A 106 32.90 -24.83 -18.81
CA ASN A 106 32.99 -23.39 -18.53
C ASN A 106 32.18 -22.59 -19.55
N GLY A 107 31.35 -21.68 -19.07
CA GLY A 107 30.60 -20.78 -19.94
C GLY A 107 29.51 -19.98 -19.25
N HIS A 108 29.01 -19.02 -20.02
CA HIS A 108 27.81 -18.25 -19.73
C HIS A 108 26.65 -18.84 -20.52
N PHE A 109 25.56 -19.15 -19.84
CA PHE A 109 24.40 -19.82 -20.42
C PHE A 109 23.16 -18.96 -20.24
N CYS A 110 22.45 -18.72 -21.33
CA CYS A 110 21.21 -17.94 -21.35
C CYS A 110 20.05 -18.81 -21.81
N GLU A 111 18.84 -18.50 -21.36
CA GLU A 111 17.66 -19.15 -21.88
C GLU A 111 17.38 -18.68 -23.31
N LYS A 112 17.15 -19.64 -24.21
CA LYS A 112 16.65 -19.41 -25.56
C LYS A 112 15.70 -20.55 -25.92
N ASP A 113 14.48 -20.21 -26.32
CA ASP A 113 13.42 -21.16 -26.69
C ASP A 113 13.12 -22.23 -25.61
N GLY A 114 13.14 -21.85 -24.33
CA GLY A 114 12.88 -22.78 -23.21
C GLY A 114 14.05 -23.70 -22.85
N HIS A 115 15.21 -23.52 -23.47
CA HIS A 115 16.41 -24.30 -23.21
C HIS A 115 17.59 -23.41 -22.85
N SER A 116 18.42 -23.88 -21.90
CA SER A 116 19.68 -23.21 -21.56
C SER A 116 20.70 -23.41 -22.67
N ASN A 117 21.12 -22.32 -23.29
CA ASN A 117 22.03 -22.30 -24.41
C ASN A 117 23.34 -21.59 -24.03
N LYS A 118 24.47 -22.21 -24.37
CA LYS A 118 25.80 -21.65 -24.11
C LYS A 118 26.06 -20.47 -25.06
N VAL A 119 26.30 -19.29 -24.49
CA VAL A 119 26.57 -18.06 -25.24
C VAL A 119 28.07 -17.81 -25.39
N ASN A 120 28.85 -18.09 -24.33
CA ASN A 120 30.30 -17.96 -24.34
C ASN A 120 30.98 -19.12 -23.61
N ASN A 121 32.25 -19.39 -23.92
CA ASN A 121 33.14 -20.34 -23.25
C ASN A 121 33.74 -19.81 -21.94
N LYS A 122 33.40 -18.58 -21.54
CA LYS A 122 33.79 -17.97 -20.27
C LYS A 122 32.55 -17.62 -19.47
N ALA A 123 32.65 -17.71 -18.15
CA ALA A 123 31.63 -17.19 -17.24
C ALA A 123 31.68 -15.65 -17.25
N GLU A 124 30.51 -15.03 -17.27
CA GLU A 124 30.32 -13.58 -17.35
C GLU A 124 29.22 -13.14 -16.35
N PRO A 125 29.49 -13.17 -15.03
CA PRO A 125 28.48 -12.90 -14.00
C PRO A 125 27.92 -11.47 -13.97
N GLY A 126 28.48 -10.56 -14.76
CA GLY A 126 28.03 -9.17 -14.90
C GLY A 126 27.42 -8.84 -16.26
N VAL A 127 27.25 -9.81 -17.16
CA VAL A 127 26.68 -9.60 -18.49
C VAL A 127 25.26 -10.18 -18.50
N PRO A 128 24.23 -9.37 -18.81
CA PRO A 128 22.86 -9.86 -18.89
C PRO A 128 22.62 -10.69 -20.16
N CYS A 129 21.70 -11.63 -20.08
CA CYS A 129 21.17 -12.37 -21.20
C CYS A 129 20.28 -11.47 -22.06
N GLY A 130 20.75 -11.14 -23.26
CA GLY A 130 20.03 -10.28 -24.21
C GLY A 130 20.45 -8.82 -24.10
N ALA A 131 19.51 -7.90 -24.35
CA ALA A 131 19.79 -6.47 -24.30
C ALA A 131 20.05 -6.01 -22.86
N ALA A 132 21.00 -5.08 -22.66
CA ALA A 132 21.28 -4.51 -21.34
C ALA A 132 20.08 -3.73 -20.76
N ARG A 133 19.27 -3.15 -21.63
CA ARG A 133 17.99 -2.51 -21.28
C ARG A 133 16.84 -3.25 -21.94
N VAL A 134 15.79 -3.46 -21.15
CA VAL A 134 14.59 -4.16 -21.57
C VAL A 134 13.36 -3.33 -21.28
N GLY A 135 12.44 -3.31 -22.23
CA GLY A 135 11.16 -2.64 -22.08
C GLY A 135 10.20 -3.45 -21.20
N GLY A 136 9.37 -2.71 -20.47
CA GLY A 136 8.18 -3.22 -19.80
C GLY A 136 7.02 -2.25 -20.00
N TYR A 137 5.82 -2.71 -19.65
CA TYR A 137 4.66 -1.84 -19.59
C TYR A 137 3.76 -2.22 -18.42
N ALA A 138 3.11 -1.21 -17.85
CA ALA A 138 1.99 -1.41 -16.94
C ALA A 138 0.70 -1.45 -17.76
N THR A 139 -0.18 -2.42 -17.50
CA THR A 139 -1.50 -2.46 -18.13
C THR A 139 -2.46 -1.52 -17.41
N THR A 140 -3.49 -1.08 -18.13
CA THR A 140 -4.53 -0.22 -17.56
C THR A 140 -5.20 -0.93 -16.39
N THR A 141 -5.27 -0.26 -15.24
CA THR A 141 -5.89 -0.81 -14.03
C THR A 141 -7.07 0.04 -13.57
N LEU A 142 -8.17 -0.64 -13.25
CA LEU A 142 -9.37 -0.08 -12.65
C LEU A 142 -9.56 -0.66 -11.25
N GLN A 143 -9.60 0.20 -10.25
CA GLN A 143 -9.74 -0.22 -8.85
C GLN A 143 -10.92 0.51 -8.20
N PRO A 144 -12.08 -0.16 -8.05
CA PRO A 144 -13.20 0.38 -7.30
C PRO A 144 -12.96 0.25 -5.79
N VAL A 145 -13.27 1.30 -5.05
CA VAL A 145 -13.02 1.42 -3.61
C VAL A 145 -14.34 1.81 -2.92
N PRO A 146 -15.17 0.83 -2.54
CA PRO A 146 -16.46 1.09 -1.90
C PRO A 146 -16.28 1.48 -0.43
N LYS A 147 -17.19 2.35 0.05
CA LYS A 147 -17.13 2.95 1.38
C LYS A 147 -18.56 3.19 1.89
N PHE A 148 -18.77 2.96 3.18
CA PHE A 148 -20.08 3.09 3.81
C PHE A 148 -19.93 3.63 5.23
N PHE A 149 -20.85 4.50 5.61
CA PHE A 149 -20.91 5.08 6.94
C PHE A 149 -22.36 5.11 7.42
N LEU A 150 -22.59 4.77 8.68
CA LEU A 150 -23.90 4.82 9.31
C LEU A 150 -23.76 5.41 10.70
N LYS A 151 -24.55 6.43 10.98
CA LYS A 151 -24.69 7.05 12.30
C LYS A 151 -26.13 6.85 12.77
N SER A 152 -26.30 6.30 13.97
CA SER A 152 -27.60 6.24 14.62
C SER A 152 -28.03 7.62 15.08
N ARG A 153 -29.34 7.80 15.28
CA ARG A 153 -29.83 8.91 16.10
C ARG A 153 -29.26 8.84 17.53
N ALA A 154 -29.25 9.97 18.21
CA ALA A 154 -28.88 10.04 19.61
C ALA A 154 -29.94 9.37 20.50
N TYR A 155 -29.47 8.71 21.54
CA TYR A 155 -30.25 8.21 22.65
C TYR A 155 -29.92 9.03 23.88
N GLU A 156 -30.95 9.53 24.56
CA GLU A 156 -30.79 10.27 25.80
C GLU A 156 -30.44 9.29 26.94
N LEU A 157 -29.41 9.64 27.69
CA LEU A 157 -28.95 8.96 28.88
C LEU A 157 -29.26 9.83 30.10
N PRO A 158 -29.33 9.25 31.31
CA PRO A 158 -29.46 10.02 32.55
C PRO A 158 -28.35 11.09 32.65
N LEU A 159 -28.62 12.15 33.43
CA LEU A 159 -27.69 13.27 33.66
C LEU A 159 -27.43 14.15 32.42
N GLY A 160 -28.39 14.26 31.49
CA GLY A 160 -28.29 15.17 30.34
C GLY A 160 -27.25 14.73 29.30
N MET A 161 -26.94 13.43 29.26
CA MET A 161 -25.99 12.85 28.32
C MET A 161 -26.70 12.35 27.06
N LYS A 162 -25.99 12.37 25.93
CA LYS A 162 -26.45 11.79 24.66
C LYS A 162 -25.48 10.73 24.18
N THR A 163 -25.98 9.64 23.59
CA THR A 163 -25.13 8.63 22.97
C THR A 163 -25.56 8.27 21.55
N ASN A 164 -24.58 8.04 20.68
CA ASN A 164 -24.78 7.61 19.30
C ASN A 164 -23.95 6.35 19.04
N PHE A 165 -24.46 5.47 18.19
CA PHE A 165 -23.75 4.32 17.66
C PHE A 165 -23.43 4.54 16.20
N GLY A 166 -22.28 4.04 15.78
CA GLY A 166 -21.76 4.24 14.45
C GLY A 166 -21.18 2.96 13.87
N PHE A 167 -21.30 2.79 12.57
CA PHE A 167 -20.49 1.84 11.81
C PHE A 167 -19.84 2.56 10.63
N SER A 168 -18.59 2.22 10.34
CA SER A 168 -17.96 2.52 9.06
C SER A 168 -17.35 1.27 8.44
N PHE A 169 -17.45 1.18 7.13
CA PHE A 169 -16.70 0.24 6.30
C PHE A 169 -15.93 1.06 5.27
N THR A 170 -14.61 0.97 5.31
CA THR A 170 -13.72 1.76 4.47
C THR A 170 -12.63 0.89 3.87
N THR A 171 -11.99 1.38 2.82
CA THR A 171 -10.81 0.72 2.23
C THR A 171 -9.66 1.73 2.31
N PRO A 172 -8.96 1.80 3.47
CA PRO A 172 -7.95 2.83 3.74
C PRO A 172 -6.66 2.65 2.94
N SER A 173 -6.44 1.51 2.31
CA SER A 173 -5.26 1.23 1.51
C SER A 173 -5.57 0.20 0.43
N GLY A 174 -4.93 0.35 -0.73
CA GLY A 174 -4.98 -0.65 -1.77
C GLY A 174 -4.33 -0.18 -3.06
N LEU A 175 -3.68 -1.11 -3.75
CA LEU A 175 -3.09 -0.91 -5.06
C LEU A 175 -3.14 -2.23 -5.83
N ALA A 176 -3.69 -2.19 -7.03
CA ALA A 176 -3.51 -3.22 -8.03
C ALA A 176 -2.72 -2.65 -9.21
N MET A 177 -1.67 -3.35 -9.62
CA MET A 177 -0.93 -3.08 -10.83
C MET A 177 -0.46 -4.38 -11.46
N GLN A 178 -0.63 -4.48 -12.77
CA GLN A 178 -0.13 -5.58 -13.56
C GLN A 178 0.94 -5.05 -14.53
N TRP A 179 2.09 -5.69 -14.49
CA TRP A 179 3.29 -5.34 -15.22
C TRP A 179 3.64 -6.48 -16.17
N ASP A 180 4.03 -6.12 -17.38
CA ASP A 180 4.34 -7.09 -18.42
C ASP A 180 5.53 -6.64 -19.26
N GLY A 181 5.97 -7.52 -20.15
CA GLY A 181 7.25 -7.41 -20.83
C GLY A 181 8.42 -7.86 -19.94
N VAL A 182 9.61 -7.97 -20.54
CA VAL A 182 10.80 -8.48 -19.87
C VAL A 182 11.19 -7.59 -18.69
N GLY A 183 11.03 -6.26 -18.83
CA GLY A 183 11.26 -5.30 -17.75
C GLY A 183 10.24 -5.36 -16.60
N GLY A 184 9.01 -5.84 -16.87
CA GLY A 184 7.93 -5.96 -15.88
C GLY A 184 7.97 -7.24 -15.06
N GLY A 185 8.79 -8.23 -15.43
CA GLY A 185 8.77 -9.57 -14.84
C GLY A 185 8.99 -9.62 -13.31
N PHE A 186 9.69 -8.65 -12.73
CA PHE A 186 9.94 -8.61 -11.28
C PHE A 186 8.71 -8.28 -10.44
N LEU A 187 7.75 -7.52 -10.98
CA LEU A 187 6.52 -7.12 -10.30
C LEU A 187 5.30 -7.49 -11.15
N LYS A 188 5.33 -8.65 -11.83
CA LYS A 188 4.38 -9.02 -12.88
C LYS A 188 2.93 -8.79 -12.47
N ASP A 189 2.54 -9.28 -11.29
CA ASP A 189 1.22 -9.00 -10.74
C ASP A 189 1.37 -8.59 -9.27
N VAL A 190 0.89 -7.39 -8.93
CA VAL A 190 0.85 -6.89 -7.55
C VAL A 190 -0.56 -6.44 -7.27
N SER A 191 -1.22 -7.09 -6.33
CA SER A 191 -2.54 -6.69 -5.84
C SER A 191 -2.51 -6.68 -4.32
N ILE A 192 -2.81 -5.55 -3.72
CA ILE A 192 -3.01 -5.42 -2.27
C ILE A 192 -4.28 -4.62 -2.02
N ALA A 193 -5.05 -5.02 -1.02
CA ALA A 193 -6.19 -4.28 -0.54
C ALA A 193 -6.37 -4.47 0.95
N MET A 194 -6.78 -3.40 1.62
CA MET A 194 -7.07 -3.37 3.05
C MET A 194 -8.48 -2.87 3.24
N MET A 195 -9.31 -3.69 3.85
CA MET A 195 -10.67 -3.34 4.26
C MET A 195 -10.66 -3.09 5.76
N GLU A 196 -11.39 -2.07 6.18
CA GLU A 196 -11.50 -1.66 7.57
C GLU A 196 -12.98 -1.57 7.97
N PHE A 197 -13.32 -2.19 9.09
CA PHE A 197 -14.63 -2.11 9.72
C PHE A 197 -14.48 -1.51 11.11
N ASN A 198 -15.19 -0.42 11.39
CA ASN A 198 -15.16 0.25 12.69
C ASN A 198 -16.57 0.44 13.26
N PRO A 199 -17.01 -0.41 14.19
CA PRO A 199 -18.12 -0.10 15.07
C PRO A 199 -17.64 0.83 16.19
N VAL A 200 -18.33 1.95 16.35
CA VAL A 200 -17.98 3.02 17.29
C VAL A 200 -19.19 3.47 18.08
N VAL A 201 -18.95 4.04 19.26
CA VAL A 201 -19.93 4.68 20.12
C VAL A 201 -19.42 6.06 20.51
N SER A 202 -20.34 7.00 20.66
CA SER A 202 -20.07 8.35 21.13
C SER A 202 -20.94 8.67 22.32
N ILE A 203 -20.42 9.43 23.27
CA ILE A 203 -21.15 9.96 24.42
C ILE A 203 -20.81 11.44 24.57
N ALA A 204 -21.82 12.31 24.61
CA ALA A 204 -21.68 13.74 24.88
C ALA A 204 -22.37 14.14 26.18
N TYR A 205 -21.77 15.08 26.91
CA TYR A 205 -22.37 15.75 28.05
C TYR A 205 -22.74 17.19 27.67
N ASP A 206 -24.04 17.49 27.70
CA ASP A 206 -24.63 18.82 27.46
C ASP A 206 -24.16 19.53 26.17
N ASN A 207 -23.75 18.76 25.15
CA ASN A 207 -23.14 19.26 23.91
C ASN A 207 -21.85 20.10 24.10
N ILE A 208 -21.19 20.01 25.25
CA ILE A 208 -19.95 20.77 25.53
C ILE A 208 -18.72 19.90 25.26
N PHE A 209 -18.75 18.67 25.77
CA PHE A 209 -17.66 17.70 25.62
C PHE A 209 -18.23 16.36 25.18
N ALA A 210 -17.51 15.68 24.30
CA ALA A 210 -17.87 14.35 23.84
C ALA A 210 -16.65 13.41 23.78
N PHE A 211 -16.92 12.14 24.02
CA PHE A 211 -15.96 11.06 23.95
C PHE A 211 -16.44 10.05 22.92
N GLY A 212 -15.54 9.66 22.02
CA GLY A 212 -15.75 8.59 21.06
C GLY A 212 -14.86 7.41 21.40
N ALA A 213 -15.42 6.20 21.35
CA ALA A 213 -14.67 4.96 21.52
C ALA A 213 -15.18 3.93 20.52
N GLY A 214 -14.34 2.97 20.14
CA GLY A 214 -14.75 1.90 19.27
C GLY A 214 -13.65 0.89 19.04
N VAL A 215 -13.96 -0.13 18.26
CA VAL A 215 -13.00 -1.13 17.84
C VAL A 215 -12.79 -1.03 16.34
N ARG A 216 -11.59 -1.41 15.90
CA ARG A 216 -11.20 -1.40 14.50
C ARG A 216 -10.78 -2.80 14.09
N ALA A 217 -11.50 -3.37 13.13
CA ALA A 217 -11.14 -4.62 12.49
C ALA A 217 -10.54 -4.31 11.11
N ILE A 218 -9.32 -4.79 10.87
CA ILE A 218 -8.62 -4.61 9.59
C ILE A 218 -8.43 -5.98 8.96
N TYR A 219 -8.83 -6.12 7.71
CA TYR A 219 -8.57 -7.30 6.88
C TYR A 219 -7.77 -6.88 5.66
N ALA A 220 -6.54 -7.38 5.57
CA ALA A 220 -5.65 -7.14 4.44
C ALA A 220 -5.46 -8.43 3.65
N PHE A 221 -5.58 -8.33 2.32
CA PHE A 221 -5.29 -9.42 1.41
C PHE A 221 -4.42 -8.90 0.27
N GLY A 222 -3.60 -9.78 -0.29
CA GLY A 222 -2.78 -9.43 -1.43
C GLY A 222 -2.16 -10.63 -2.11
N ASP A 223 -1.97 -10.50 -3.42
CA ASP A 223 -1.39 -11.48 -4.31
C ASP A 223 -0.19 -10.84 -5.00
N PHE A 224 0.91 -11.58 -5.03
CA PHE A 224 2.17 -11.15 -5.64
C PHE A 224 2.70 -12.25 -6.54
N SER A 225 2.93 -11.91 -7.79
CA SER A 225 3.55 -12.78 -8.79
C SER A 225 4.79 -12.09 -9.34
N ASN A 226 5.92 -12.79 -9.26
CA ASN A 226 7.20 -12.30 -9.75
C ASN A 226 8.01 -13.41 -10.42
N THR A 227 8.76 -13.02 -11.43
CA THR A 227 9.80 -13.84 -12.04
C THR A 227 11.15 -13.35 -11.54
N LEU A 228 11.90 -14.25 -10.90
CA LEU A 228 13.26 -13.99 -10.41
C LEU A 228 14.26 -14.87 -11.13
N PHE A 229 15.28 -14.24 -11.71
CA PHE A 229 16.46 -14.93 -12.19
C PHE A 229 17.44 -15.10 -11.03
N VAL A 230 17.47 -16.29 -10.44
CA VAL A 230 18.38 -16.62 -9.33
C VAL A 230 19.64 -17.27 -9.90
N PRO A 231 20.81 -16.60 -9.90
CA PRO A 231 22.06 -17.25 -10.26
C PRO A 231 22.39 -18.31 -9.19
N LYS A 232 22.26 -19.59 -9.54
CA LYS A 232 22.69 -20.69 -8.67
C LYS A 232 24.17 -20.97 -8.88
N SER A 233 24.99 -20.78 -7.85
CA SER A 233 26.31 -21.41 -7.80
C SER A 233 26.14 -22.88 -7.41
N MET A 234 26.52 -23.80 -8.30
CA MET A 234 26.52 -25.23 -7.99
C MET A 234 27.90 -25.65 -7.48
N ASP A 235 27.94 -26.11 -6.23
CA ASP A 235 29.14 -26.75 -5.67
C ASP A 235 29.36 -28.15 -6.30
N LYS A 236 30.64 -28.49 -6.52
CA LYS A 236 31.15 -29.57 -7.35
C LYS A 236 30.68 -30.97 -6.93
N SER A 237 30.23 -31.13 -5.68
CA SER A 237 29.75 -32.42 -5.15
C SER A 237 28.43 -32.92 -5.79
N LYS A 238 27.63 -32.05 -6.45
CA LYS A 238 26.32 -32.42 -7.01
C LYS A 238 26.28 -32.60 -8.54
N CYS A 239 27.28 -32.10 -9.27
CA CYS A 239 27.27 -32.06 -10.74
C CYS A 239 27.37 -33.46 -11.39
N ILE A 240 28.11 -34.39 -10.78
CA ILE A 240 28.26 -35.78 -11.29
C ILE A 240 26.95 -36.58 -11.17
N SER A 241 26.06 -36.22 -10.24
CA SER A 241 24.83 -36.99 -10.00
C SER A 241 23.65 -36.62 -10.90
N ALA A 242 23.65 -35.42 -11.49
CA ALA A 242 22.56 -34.96 -12.36
C ALA A 242 22.68 -35.49 -13.80
N PHE A 243 23.89 -35.66 -14.31
CA PHE A 243 24.13 -36.23 -15.65
C PHE A 243 23.79 -37.73 -15.74
N TRP A 244 23.71 -38.43 -14.60
CA TRP A 244 23.38 -39.87 -14.53
C TRP A 244 21.92 -40.18 -14.14
N ARG A 245 21.07 -39.16 -13.94
CA ARG A 245 19.68 -39.36 -13.49
C ARG A 245 18.58 -38.92 -14.48
N SER A 246 18.95 -38.61 -15.72
CA SER A 246 18.01 -38.51 -16.83
C SER A 246 18.12 -39.79 -17.66
N LYS A 247 17.30 -40.78 -17.29
CA LYS A 247 16.77 -41.77 -18.23
C LYS A 247 15.33 -41.38 -18.52
#